data_AF-A0A842PUN8-F1
#
_entry.id   AF-A0A842PUN8-F1
#
_cell.length_a   1.000
_cell.length_b   1.000
_cell.length_c   1.000
_cell.angle_alpha   90.00
_cell.angle_beta   90.00
_cell.angle_gamma   90.00
#
_symmetry.space_group_name_H-M   'P 1'
#
loop_
_entity.id
_entity.type
_entity.pdbx_description
1 polymer ?
#
loop_
_entity_poly.entity_id
_entity_poly.type
_entity_poly.pdbx_seq_one_letter_code
_entity_poly.pdbx_strand_id
1 'polypeptide(L)'
;MDDKSKNQLGGGAIGGALGAAAGGPAGAVVGATIGGWLFGRESDHNDTLRKTFSAVKESTSDDAHLYVSHIDPAGAESTSPQGVIDGVNGEPDLISIDSTSANLIVEVETMKAIAENGSHALEQLQDYRTSGFKRVLVVPEDEIETAVEWVETHEDQGTLEGSITVASPERIANVL
;
A
#
# COMPACT_ATOMS: atom_id res chain seq x y z
N MET A 1 57.67 26.59 -13.60
CA MET A 1 56.40 25.95 -13.97
C MET A 1 55.41 26.37 -12.91
N ASP A 2 54.53 27.29 -13.29
CA ASP A 2 53.42 27.84 -12.51
C ASP A 2 52.10 27.49 -13.24
N ASP A 3 51.00 27.73 -12.50
CA ASP A 3 49.56 27.69 -12.83
C ASP A 3 48.82 26.43 -12.34
N LYS A 4 47.97 26.49 -11.30
CA LYS A 4 46.76 27.30 -10.98
C LYS A 4 45.47 26.91 -11.72
N SER A 5 44.56 26.35 -10.91
CA SER A 5 43.13 26.69 -10.80
C SER A 5 42.13 26.34 -11.93
N LYS A 6 41.05 25.64 -11.51
CA LYS A 6 39.60 25.94 -11.67
C LYS A 6 38.81 24.62 -11.88
N ASN A 7 37.95 24.20 -10.94
CA ASN A 7 36.53 24.57 -10.76
C ASN A 7 35.67 24.08 -11.95
N GLN A 8 34.54 23.37 -11.82
CA GLN A 8 33.47 23.40 -10.81
C GLN A 8 32.41 22.30 -11.12
N LEU A 9 31.77 21.70 -10.10
CA LEU A 9 30.32 21.73 -9.76
C LEU A 9 29.40 20.69 -10.41
N GLY A 10 28.60 20.01 -9.58
CA GLY A 10 27.37 19.35 -10.05
C GLY A 10 26.65 18.38 -9.11
N GLY A 11 26.33 18.79 -7.87
CA GLY A 11 25.21 18.24 -7.07
C GLY A 11 25.49 16.94 -6.29
N GLY A 12 24.99 16.74 -5.08
CA GLY A 12 24.24 17.58 -4.16
C GLY A 12 23.96 16.70 -2.94
N ALA A 13 24.49 17.07 -1.78
CA ALA A 13 24.27 16.35 -0.53
C ALA A 13 22.98 16.85 0.13
N ILE A 14 22.01 15.95 0.32
CA ILE A 14 20.88 16.05 1.27
C ILE A 14 20.54 14.59 1.62
N GLY A 15 20.45 14.12 2.85
CA GLY A 15 20.61 14.65 4.20
C GLY A 15 20.55 13.45 5.14
N GLY A 16 21.22 13.54 6.29
CA GLY A 16 21.25 12.43 7.25
C GLY A 16 22.13 12.75 8.45
N ALA A 17 21.87 13.90 9.07
CA ALA A 17 22.49 14.27 10.33
C ALA A 17 21.46 14.10 11.46
N LEU A 18 21.37 12.90 12.04
CA LEU A 18 20.73 12.72 13.35
C LEU A 18 21.43 11.59 14.13
N GLY A 19 21.98 11.96 15.29
CA GLY A 19 22.07 11.07 16.45
C GLY A 19 23.36 10.29 16.66
N ALA A 20 24.41 10.94 17.17
CA ALA A 20 25.38 10.27 18.03
C ALA A 20 26.08 11.28 18.94
N ALA A 21 25.33 11.85 19.89
CA ALA A 21 25.90 12.51 21.04
C ALA A 21 25.24 11.98 22.32
N ALA A 22 26.10 11.50 23.22
CA ALA A 22 25.85 11.08 24.61
C ALA A 22 25.39 9.63 24.83
N GLY A 23 26.28 8.79 25.40
CA GLY A 23 25.81 7.58 26.11
C GLY A 23 26.77 6.43 26.48
N GLY A 24 28.05 6.64 26.83
CA GLY A 24 28.85 5.67 27.62
C GLY A 24 29.09 4.24 27.04
N PRO A 25 29.88 3.38 27.72
CA PRO A 25 30.33 2.08 27.18
C PRO A 25 29.27 0.96 27.20
N ALA A 26 27.97 1.27 27.25
CA ALA A 26 26.88 0.28 27.20
C ALA A 26 25.86 0.54 26.06
N GLY A 27 26.15 1.44 25.13
CA GLY A 27 25.21 1.85 24.09
C GLY A 27 25.88 2.04 22.74
N ALA A 28 26.20 0.94 22.05
CA ALA A 28 26.55 0.98 20.64
C ALA A 28 26.17 -0.36 20.00
N VAL A 29 25.00 -0.39 19.35
CA VAL A 29 24.70 -0.99 18.03
C VAL A 29 23.16 -0.99 17.92
N VAL A 30 22.59 0.12 17.47
CA VAL A 30 21.33 0.09 16.72
C VAL A 30 21.47 1.13 15.62
N GLY A 31 21.93 0.69 14.45
CA GLY A 31 22.21 1.61 13.37
C GLY A 31 22.87 0.92 12.18
N ALA A 32 22.28 -0.17 11.68
CA ALA A 32 22.63 -0.75 10.37
C ALA A 32 21.65 -1.84 9.84
N THR A 33 20.51 -2.12 10.46
CA THR A 33 19.66 -3.27 10.06
C THR A 33 18.29 -2.93 9.46
N ILE A 34 17.85 -1.67 9.46
CA ILE A 34 16.49 -1.32 9.00
C ILE A 34 16.38 -1.23 7.46
N GLY A 35 17.49 -1.11 6.73
CA GLY A 35 17.47 -0.93 5.27
C GLY A 35 16.92 -2.13 4.49
N GLY A 36 17.54 -3.32 4.60
CA GLY A 36 17.18 -4.46 3.74
C GLY A 36 15.78 -5.03 3.96
N TRP A 37 15.19 -4.82 5.13
CA TRP A 37 13.87 -5.34 5.49
C TRP A 37 12.73 -4.42 5.03
N LEU A 38 12.93 -3.10 5.07
CA LEU A 38 11.98 -2.12 4.56
C LEU A 38 11.86 -2.20 3.02
N PHE A 39 13.00 -2.33 2.31
CA PHE A 39 13.00 -2.50 0.85
C PHE A 39 12.35 -3.80 0.37
N GLY A 40 12.45 -4.89 1.14
CA GLY A 40 11.77 -6.15 0.82
C GLY A 40 10.26 -6.05 0.98
N ARG A 41 9.80 -5.43 2.09
CA ARG A 41 8.37 -5.20 2.36
C ARG A 41 7.71 -4.34 1.28
N GLU A 42 8.35 -3.24 0.90
CA GLU A 42 7.85 -2.35 -0.15
C GLU A 42 7.82 -3.06 -1.52
N SER A 43 8.78 -3.97 -1.77
CA SER A 43 8.79 -4.78 -3.00
C SER A 43 7.62 -5.77 -3.06
N ASP A 44 7.34 -6.49 -1.98
CA ASP A 44 6.27 -7.52 -1.96
C ASP A 44 4.88 -6.88 -2.03
N HIS A 45 4.70 -5.74 -1.33
CA HIS A 45 3.51 -4.91 -1.42
C HIS A 45 3.28 -4.42 -2.86
N ASN A 46 4.28 -3.76 -3.45
CA ASN A 46 4.15 -3.16 -4.77
C ASN A 46 3.99 -4.22 -5.88
N ASP A 47 4.58 -5.40 -5.74
CA ASP A 47 4.36 -6.52 -6.67
C ASP A 47 2.91 -7.03 -6.59
N THR A 48 2.39 -7.21 -5.37
CA THR A 48 0.99 -7.59 -5.15
C THR A 48 0.04 -6.53 -5.70
N LEU A 49 0.32 -5.24 -5.49
CA LEU A 49 -0.47 -4.13 -6.04
C LEU A 49 -0.43 -4.09 -7.58
N ARG A 50 0.73 -4.30 -8.21
CA ARG A 50 0.84 -4.37 -9.68
C ARG A 50 0.02 -5.51 -10.27
N LYS A 51 0.08 -6.69 -9.65
CA LYS A 51 -0.73 -7.85 -10.08
C LYS A 51 -2.22 -7.56 -9.90
N THR A 52 -2.60 -6.97 -8.77
CA THR A 52 -3.99 -6.59 -8.47
C THR A 52 -4.51 -5.59 -9.48
N PHE A 53 -3.75 -4.51 -9.74
CA PHE A 53 -4.11 -3.51 -10.74
C PHE A 53 -4.32 -4.14 -12.12
N SER A 54 -3.40 -5.03 -12.53
CA SER A 54 -3.47 -5.70 -13.84
C SER A 54 -4.73 -6.57 -13.93
N ALA A 55 -5.01 -7.37 -12.91
CA ALA A 55 -6.18 -8.24 -12.87
C ALA A 55 -7.50 -7.46 -12.82
N VAL A 56 -7.57 -6.36 -12.06
CA VAL A 56 -8.74 -5.45 -12.05
C VAL A 56 -8.92 -4.85 -13.45
N LYS A 57 -7.88 -4.28 -14.02
CA LYS A 57 -7.93 -3.67 -15.37
C LYS A 57 -8.39 -4.65 -16.44
N GLU A 58 -7.92 -5.89 -16.41
CA GLU A 58 -8.33 -6.94 -17.35
C GLU A 58 -9.78 -7.39 -17.17
N SER A 59 -10.35 -7.16 -15.98
CA SER A 59 -11.69 -7.63 -15.60
C SER A 59 -12.75 -6.52 -15.58
N THR A 60 -12.35 -5.26 -15.68
CA THR A 60 -13.24 -4.10 -15.79
C THR A 60 -13.45 -3.69 -17.25
N SER A 61 -14.46 -2.85 -17.50
CA SER A 61 -14.69 -2.29 -18.84
C SER A 61 -13.56 -1.35 -19.28
N ASP A 62 -13.46 -1.10 -20.61
CA ASP A 62 -12.51 -0.13 -21.18
C ASP A 62 -12.77 1.32 -20.70
N ASP A 63 -13.99 1.60 -20.24
CA ASP A 63 -14.41 2.91 -19.71
C ASP A 63 -14.24 3.00 -18.17
N ALA A 64 -13.66 1.98 -17.53
CA ALA A 64 -13.43 2.00 -16.09
C ALA A 64 -12.33 3.01 -15.70
N HIS A 65 -12.55 3.71 -14.59
CA HIS A 65 -11.58 4.64 -14.02
C HIS A 65 -10.82 3.95 -12.89
N LEU A 66 -9.51 3.77 -13.08
CA LEU A 66 -8.64 3.07 -12.14
C LEU A 66 -7.62 4.05 -11.56
N TYR A 67 -7.73 4.35 -10.27
CA TYR A 67 -6.78 5.20 -9.55
C TYR A 67 -5.88 4.30 -8.71
N VAL A 68 -4.58 4.53 -8.70
CA VAL A 68 -3.64 3.67 -7.96
C VAL A 68 -2.54 4.50 -7.29
N SER A 69 -2.16 4.12 -6.08
CA SER A 69 -1.03 4.71 -5.35
C SER A 69 0.23 3.86 -5.47
N HIS A 70 1.38 4.39 -5.04
CA HIS A 70 2.68 3.73 -4.93
C HIS A 70 3.33 3.21 -6.23
N ILE A 71 2.56 3.03 -7.29
CA ILE A 71 2.98 2.56 -8.60
C ILE A 71 2.40 3.45 -9.70
N ASP A 72 3.04 3.44 -10.87
CA ASP A 72 2.58 4.17 -12.07
C ASP A 72 2.44 3.20 -13.26
N PRO A 73 1.38 2.37 -13.28
CA PRO A 73 1.13 1.42 -14.35
C PRO A 73 0.40 2.08 -15.52
N ALA A 74 0.66 1.59 -16.73
CA ALA A 74 -0.03 2.09 -17.91
C ALA A 74 -1.55 1.84 -17.83
N GLY A 75 -2.33 2.90 -18.02
CA GLY A 75 -3.80 2.87 -17.97
C GLY A 75 -4.40 3.16 -16.59
N ALA A 76 -3.58 3.54 -15.60
CA ALA A 76 -4.10 4.21 -14.41
C ALA A 76 -4.42 5.68 -14.71
N GLU A 77 -5.33 6.23 -13.94
CA GLU A 77 -5.58 7.67 -13.86
C GLU A 77 -4.35 8.39 -13.31
N SER A 78 -4.13 9.62 -13.79
CA SER A 78 -2.94 10.40 -13.44
C SER A 78 -2.91 10.94 -12.00
N THR A 79 -4.04 10.85 -11.30
CA THR A 79 -4.21 11.35 -9.92
C THR A 79 -4.16 10.20 -8.92
N SER A 80 -3.59 10.46 -7.73
CA SER A 80 -3.64 9.52 -6.61
C SER A 80 -5.10 9.19 -6.23
N PRO A 81 -5.38 7.99 -5.70
CA PRO A 81 -6.66 7.61 -5.11
C PRO A 81 -7.15 8.55 -4.01
N GLN A 82 -6.25 9.24 -3.31
CA GLN A 82 -6.61 10.14 -2.22
C GLN A 82 -7.52 11.28 -2.71
N GLY A 83 -8.70 11.40 -2.09
CA GLY A 83 -9.67 12.46 -2.42
C GLY A 83 -10.52 12.22 -3.66
N VAL A 84 -10.44 11.03 -4.29
CA VAL A 84 -11.31 10.64 -5.41
C VAL A 84 -12.76 10.45 -4.94
N ILE A 85 -12.96 9.94 -3.72
CA ILE A 85 -14.29 9.67 -3.15
C ILE A 85 -14.53 10.56 -1.94
N ASP A 86 -15.61 11.34 -1.99
CA ASP A 86 -16.03 12.18 -0.87
C ASP A 86 -16.35 11.33 0.37
N GLY A 87 -15.79 11.74 1.52
CA GLY A 87 -16.02 11.08 2.80
C GLY A 87 -15.16 9.83 3.05
N VAL A 88 -14.29 9.46 2.11
CA VAL A 88 -13.22 8.48 2.34
C VAL A 88 -11.97 9.24 2.81
N ASN A 89 -11.49 8.90 4.00
CA ASN A 89 -10.22 9.43 4.51
C ASN A 89 -9.08 8.46 4.18
N GLY A 90 -7.85 8.97 4.14
CA GLY A 90 -6.66 8.18 3.81
C GLY A 90 -6.35 8.13 2.31
N GLU A 91 -5.48 7.21 1.94
CA GLU A 91 -5.03 6.98 0.56
C GLU A 91 -5.15 5.48 0.26
N PRO A 92 -6.29 5.03 -0.31
CA PRO A 92 -6.41 3.65 -0.77
C PRO A 92 -5.32 3.31 -1.78
N ASP A 93 -4.88 2.06 -1.81
CA ASP A 93 -3.91 1.63 -2.82
C ASP A 93 -4.49 1.61 -4.22
N LEU A 94 -5.77 1.22 -4.36
CA LEU A 94 -6.48 1.17 -5.62
C LEU A 94 -7.97 1.51 -5.45
N ILE A 95 -8.48 2.36 -6.35
CA ILE A 95 -9.91 2.60 -6.52
C ILE A 95 -10.27 2.19 -7.95
N SER A 96 -11.32 1.38 -8.08
CA SER A 96 -11.93 1.02 -9.36
C SER A 96 -13.36 1.55 -9.41
N ILE A 97 -13.66 2.36 -10.43
CA ILE A 97 -15.01 2.84 -10.72
C ILE A 97 -15.41 2.38 -12.11
N ASP A 98 -16.43 1.53 -12.18
CA ASP A 98 -16.91 0.94 -13.43
C ASP A 98 -18.45 0.87 -13.38
N SER A 99 -19.08 1.18 -14.51
CA SER A 99 -20.54 1.12 -14.63
C SER A 99 -21.07 -0.31 -14.86
N THR A 100 -20.17 -1.25 -15.19
CA THR A 100 -20.52 -2.62 -15.56
C THR A 100 -20.16 -3.66 -14.51
N SER A 101 -19.39 -3.28 -13.49
CA SER A 101 -18.95 -4.11 -12.38
C SER A 101 -19.06 -3.34 -11.05
N ALA A 102 -18.81 -4.00 -9.93
CA ALA A 102 -18.80 -3.38 -8.62
C ALA A 102 -17.63 -2.39 -8.50
N ASN A 103 -17.92 -1.19 -7.99
CA ASN A 103 -16.85 -0.26 -7.64
C ASN A 103 -16.07 -0.81 -6.45
N LEU A 104 -14.74 -0.73 -6.51
CA LEU A 104 -13.85 -1.24 -5.49
C LEU A 104 -13.07 -0.10 -4.84
N ILE A 105 -12.84 -0.27 -3.55
CA ILE A 105 -11.82 0.44 -2.78
C ILE A 105 -10.93 -0.66 -2.19
N VAL A 106 -9.64 -0.58 -2.44
CA VAL A 106 -8.71 -1.69 -2.21
C VAL A 106 -7.55 -1.20 -1.35
N GLU A 107 -7.27 -1.97 -0.31
CA GLU A 107 -6.01 -1.92 0.43
C GLU A 107 -5.24 -3.21 0.12
N VAL A 108 -3.97 -3.11 -0.22
CA VAL A 108 -3.06 -4.22 -0.44
C VAL A 108 -2.18 -4.36 0.78
N GLU A 109 -2.08 -5.56 1.35
CA GLU A 109 -1.19 -5.81 2.46
C GLU A 109 -0.52 -7.18 2.35
N THR A 110 0.48 -7.39 3.20
CA THR A 110 0.99 -8.75 3.48
C THR A 110 0.64 -9.13 4.91
N MET A 111 0.48 -10.42 5.21
CA MET A 111 0.18 -10.87 6.57
C MET A 111 1.33 -10.60 7.53
N LYS A 112 2.56 -10.58 7.01
CA LYS A 112 3.72 -10.09 7.76
C LYS A 112 3.54 -8.62 8.17
N ALA A 113 3.12 -7.78 7.23
CA ALA A 113 2.86 -6.37 7.49
C ALA A 113 1.73 -6.15 8.50
N ILE A 114 0.66 -6.91 8.39
CA ILE A 114 -0.48 -6.91 9.32
C ILE A 114 -0.05 -7.38 10.71
N ALA A 115 0.82 -8.39 10.82
CA ALA A 115 1.32 -8.85 12.11
C ALA A 115 2.15 -7.78 12.85
N GLU A 116 2.82 -6.89 12.10
CA GLU A 116 3.65 -5.82 12.64
C GLU A 116 2.84 -4.57 13.01
N ASN A 117 1.86 -4.20 12.18
CA ASN A 117 1.08 -2.97 12.33
C ASN A 117 -0.38 -3.09 11.85
N GLY A 118 -1.06 -4.18 12.20
CA GLY A 118 -2.43 -4.46 11.74
C GLY A 118 -3.45 -3.42 12.18
N SER A 119 -3.17 -2.63 13.23
CA SER A 119 -4.01 -1.49 13.62
C SER A 119 -4.15 -0.44 12.52
N HIS A 120 -3.11 -0.27 11.69
CA HIS A 120 -3.14 0.69 10.59
C HIS A 120 -4.05 0.21 9.46
N ALA A 121 -3.88 -1.05 9.04
CA ALA A 121 -4.74 -1.68 8.04
C ALA A 121 -6.22 -1.69 8.48
N LEU A 122 -6.50 -1.93 9.77
CA LEU A 122 -7.86 -1.84 10.31
C LEU A 122 -8.44 -0.42 10.23
N GLU A 123 -7.65 0.59 10.60
CA GLU A 123 -8.06 2.00 10.54
C GLU A 123 -8.42 2.40 9.10
N GLN A 124 -7.56 2.04 8.13
CA GLN A 124 -7.81 2.29 6.71
C GLN A 124 -9.08 1.59 6.22
N LEU A 125 -9.22 0.28 6.48
CA LEU A 125 -10.41 -0.48 6.06
C LEU A 125 -11.71 0.07 6.70
N GLN A 126 -11.64 0.61 7.92
CA GLN A 126 -12.77 1.27 8.57
C GLN A 126 -13.09 2.62 7.92
N ASP A 127 -12.08 3.45 7.65
CA ASP A 127 -12.19 4.77 7.03
C ASP A 127 -12.67 4.73 5.59
N TYR A 128 -12.43 3.63 4.90
CA TYR A 128 -12.85 3.42 3.52
C TYR A 128 -14.32 3.03 3.37
N ARG A 129 -15.09 3.00 4.46
CA ARG A 129 -16.51 2.66 4.42
C ARG A 129 -17.30 3.76 3.75
N THR A 130 -17.72 3.50 2.51
CA THR A 130 -18.55 4.41 1.73
C THR A 130 -19.60 3.66 0.91
N SER A 131 -20.73 4.31 0.63
CA SER A 131 -21.82 3.69 -0.12
C SER A 131 -21.46 3.49 -1.58
N GLY A 132 -21.84 2.36 -2.16
CA GLY A 132 -21.62 2.08 -3.58
C GLY A 132 -20.24 1.51 -3.92
N PHE A 133 -19.40 1.27 -2.91
CA PHE A 133 -18.10 0.63 -3.05
C PHE A 133 -18.01 -0.63 -2.19
N LYS A 134 -17.42 -1.69 -2.75
CA LYS A 134 -16.95 -2.84 -1.97
C LYS A 134 -15.56 -2.52 -1.43
N ARG A 135 -15.36 -2.76 -0.14
CA ARG A 135 -14.04 -2.69 0.49
C ARG A 135 -13.35 -4.04 0.36
N VAL A 136 -12.13 -4.02 -0.17
CA VAL A 136 -11.37 -5.24 -0.42
C VAL A 136 -10.00 -5.13 0.24
N LEU A 137 -9.68 -6.12 1.07
CA LEU A 137 -8.31 -6.38 1.50
C LEU A 137 -7.69 -7.37 0.52
N VAL A 138 -6.62 -6.97 -0.16
CA VAL A 138 -5.89 -7.84 -1.07
C VAL A 138 -4.57 -8.27 -0.45
N VAL A 139 -4.33 -9.57 -0.41
CA VAL A 139 -3.08 -10.16 0.08
C VAL A 139 -2.49 -11.11 -0.97
N PRO A 140 -1.21 -11.49 -0.88
CA PRO A 140 -0.66 -12.60 -1.64
C PRO A 140 -1.54 -13.87 -1.58
N GLU A 141 -1.59 -14.64 -2.67
CA GLU A 141 -2.46 -15.82 -2.80
C GLU A 141 -2.24 -16.85 -1.69
N ASP A 142 -0.99 -17.07 -1.30
CA ASP A 142 -0.59 -18.00 -0.24
C ASP A 142 -0.93 -17.50 1.17
N GLU A 143 -1.39 -16.26 1.31
CA GLU A 143 -1.74 -15.63 2.57
C GLU A 143 -3.25 -15.45 2.78
N ILE A 144 -4.10 -15.75 1.77
CA ILE A 144 -5.55 -15.50 1.82
C ILE A 144 -6.20 -16.12 3.05
N GLU A 145 -5.94 -17.39 3.35
CA GLU A 145 -6.63 -18.08 4.45
C GLU A 145 -6.34 -17.39 5.80
N THR A 146 -5.10 -16.93 5.98
CA THR A 146 -4.70 -16.20 7.20
C THR A 146 -5.33 -14.81 7.24
N ALA A 147 -5.45 -14.13 6.09
CA ALA A 147 -6.12 -12.83 6.00
C ALA A 147 -7.63 -12.92 6.26
N VAL A 148 -8.29 -13.98 5.78
CA VAL A 148 -9.70 -14.26 6.07
C VAL A 148 -9.90 -14.45 7.58
N GLU A 149 -9.11 -15.32 8.22
CA GLU A 149 -9.18 -15.53 9.67
C GLU A 149 -8.95 -14.23 10.45
N TRP A 150 -8.02 -13.39 9.99
CA TRP A 150 -7.74 -12.08 10.59
C TRP A 150 -8.94 -11.13 10.49
N VAL A 151 -9.55 -11.00 9.30
CA VAL A 151 -10.75 -10.17 9.09
C VAL A 151 -11.91 -10.69 9.95
N GLU A 152 -12.22 -11.98 9.90
CA GLU A 152 -13.31 -12.60 10.67
C GLU A 152 -13.13 -12.36 12.18
N THR A 153 -11.90 -12.51 12.68
CA THR A 153 -11.58 -12.21 14.09
C THR A 153 -11.91 -10.77 14.47
N HIS A 154 -11.63 -9.82 13.58
CA HIS A 154 -11.86 -8.39 13.85
C HIS A 154 -13.32 -7.97 13.65
N GLU A 155 -14.06 -8.63 12.77
CA GLU A 155 -15.51 -8.48 12.63
C GLU A 155 -16.23 -9.04 13.87
N ASP A 156 -15.85 -10.24 14.34
CA ASP A 156 -16.42 -10.87 15.55
C ASP A 156 -16.17 -10.04 16.82
N GLN A 157 -15.03 -9.36 16.89
CA GLN A 157 -14.68 -8.46 17.99
C GLN A 157 -15.38 -7.08 17.89
N GLY A 158 -16.05 -6.79 16.76
CA GLY A 158 -16.66 -5.49 16.49
C GLY A 158 -15.65 -4.37 16.28
N THR A 159 -14.39 -4.72 16.00
CA THR A 159 -13.32 -3.75 15.67
C THR A 159 -13.31 -3.36 14.19
N LEU A 160 -13.99 -4.14 13.36
CA LEU A 160 -14.21 -3.88 11.94
C LEU A 160 -15.72 -3.88 11.68
N GLU A 161 -16.27 -2.75 11.25
CA GLU A 161 -17.70 -2.63 11.01
C GLU A 161 -18.05 -2.77 9.52
N GLY A 162 -19.08 -3.56 9.25
CA GLY A 162 -19.56 -3.85 7.89
C GLY A 162 -18.64 -4.83 7.15
N SER A 163 -19.10 -5.36 6.03
CA SER A 163 -18.37 -6.41 5.31
C SER A 163 -17.05 -5.91 4.71
N ILE A 164 -15.99 -6.68 4.90
CA ILE A 164 -14.76 -6.63 4.10
C ILE A 164 -14.67 -7.89 3.23
N THR A 165 -14.29 -7.72 1.97
CA THR A 165 -13.97 -8.86 1.10
C THR A 165 -12.48 -9.09 1.12
N VAL A 166 -12.03 -10.32 1.35
CA VAL A 166 -10.63 -10.69 1.22
C VAL A 166 -10.41 -11.35 -0.14
N ALA A 167 -9.39 -10.90 -0.86
CA ALA A 167 -9.01 -11.46 -2.15
C ALA A 167 -7.49 -11.52 -2.31
N SER A 168 -7.04 -12.17 -3.37
CA SER A 168 -5.69 -12.05 -3.92
C SER A 168 -5.75 -11.41 -5.30
N PRO A 169 -4.60 -11.07 -5.90
CA PRO A 169 -4.57 -10.70 -7.31
C PRO A 169 -5.22 -11.75 -8.24
N GLU A 170 -5.09 -13.04 -7.93
CA GLU A 170 -5.66 -14.12 -8.74
C GLU A 170 -7.18 -14.25 -8.60
N ARG A 171 -7.73 -13.76 -7.49
CA ARG A 171 -9.15 -13.91 -7.14
C ARG A 171 -9.95 -12.61 -7.21
N ILE A 172 -9.30 -11.46 -7.44
CA ILE A 172 -9.95 -10.15 -7.46
C ILE A 172 -11.04 -10.02 -8.52
N ALA A 173 -10.92 -10.73 -9.64
CA ALA A 173 -11.96 -10.76 -10.67
C ALA A 173 -13.31 -11.31 -10.16
N ASN A 174 -13.30 -12.16 -9.13
CA ASN A 174 -14.51 -12.75 -8.55
C ASN A 174 -15.27 -11.77 -7.63
N VAL A 175 -14.68 -10.62 -7.31
CA VAL A 175 -15.28 -9.63 -6.40
C VAL A 175 -15.79 -8.39 -7.13
N LEU A 176 -15.53 -8.29 -8.43
CA LEU A 176 -16.12 -7.31 -9.35
C LEU A 176 -17.59 -7.64 -9.64
#